data_AF-Q8CYW0-F1
#
_entry.id   AF-Q8CYW0-F1
#
_cell.length_a   1.000
_cell.length_b   1.000
_cell.length_c   1.000
_cell.angle_alpha   90.00
_cell.angle_beta   90.00
_cell.angle_gamma   90.00
#
_symmetry.space_group_name_H-M   'P 1'
#
loop_
_entity.id
_entity.type
_entity.pdbx_description
1 polymer ?
#
loop_
_entity_poly.entity_id
_entity_poly.type
_entity_poly.pdbx_seq_one_letter_code
_entity_poly.pdbx_strand_id
1 'polypeptide(L)'
;MFTCFIIHRTTIPYFVSQEVYWKVRNIEAEAIRRNCERGAIFSGKIKYHEDSQFKGDHYVECYAVLDNTVIARDRITVPIDPLCGKDFIE
;
A
#
# COMPACT_ATOMS: atom_id res chain seq x y z
N MET A 1 -1.49 -6.25 12.38
CA MET A 1 -1.91 -7.30 11.42
C MET A 1 -1.10 -7.10 10.16
N PHE A 2 -0.56 -8.18 9.59
CA PHE A 2 0.19 -8.09 8.34
C PHE A 2 -0.72 -8.36 7.16
N THR A 3 -0.71 -7.44 6.18
CA THR A 3 -1.44 -7.62 4.91
C THR A 3 -0.43 -7.66 3.77
N CYS A 4 -0.50 -8.71 2.96
CA CYS A 4 0.30 -8.84 1.74
C CYS A 4 -0.52 -8.36 0.54
N PHE A 5 0.04 -7.41 -0.20
CA PHE A 5 -0.53 -6.89 -1.44
C PHE A 5 0.25 -7.46 -2.62
N ILE A 6 -0.47 -8.01 -3.61
CA ILE A 6 0.14 -8.68 -4.76
C ILE A 6 -0.59 -8.24 -6.03
N ILE A 7 0.18 -7.88 -7.07
CA ILE A 7 -0.37 -7.75 -8.42
C ILE A 7 -0.71 -9.16 -8.91
N HIS A 8 -1.97 -9.57 -8.75
CA HIS A 8 -2.40 -10.91 -9.16
C HIS A 8 -2.57 -11.03 -10.67
N ARG A 9 -3.06 -9.98 -11.33
CA ARG A 9 -3.33 -9.96 -12.76
C ARG A 9 -3.15 -8.55 -13.32
N THR A 10 -2.71 -8.47 -14.57
CA THR A 10 -2.66 -7.23 -15.36
C THR A 10 -3.06 -7.52 -16.81
N THR A 11 -3.55 -6.51 -17.51
CA THR A 11 -3.75 -6.54 -18.97
C THR A 11 -2.54 -6.02 -19.73
N ILE A 12 -1.49 -5.57 -19.04
CA ILE A 12 -0.23 -5.16 -19.65
C ILE A 12 0.38 -6.38 -20.37
N PRO A 13 0.70 -6.28 -21.67
CA PRO A 13 1.30 -7.39 -22.40
C PRO A 13 2.63 -7.81 -21.78
N TYR A 14 2.89 -9.12 -21.70
CA TYR A 14 4.07 -9.67 -21.00
C TYR A 14 5.43 -9.22 -21.56
N PHE A 15 5.46 -8.79 -22.82
CA PHE A 15 6.67 -8.29 -23.48
C PHE A 15 6.96 -6.82 -23.18
N VAL A 16 6.04 -6.12 -22.52
CA VAL A 16 6.25 -4.75 -22.03
C VAL A 16 6.95 -4.84 -20.68
N SER A 17 8.18 -4.32 -20.61
CA SER A 17 8.90 -4.21 -19.34
C SER A 17 8.47 -2.94 -18.63
N GLN A 18 7.84 -3.07 -17.47
CA GLN A 18 7.41 -1.95 -16.63
C GLN A 18 8.05 -2.02 -15.25
N GLU A 19 8.30 -0.86 -14.68
CA GLU A 19 8.66 -0.69 -13.28
C GLU A 19 7.40 -0.70 -12.42
N VAL A 20 7.50 -1.27 -11.21
CA VAL A 20 6.40 -1.27 -10.25
C VAL A 20 6.74 -0.34 -9.10
N TYR A 21 5.80 0.53 -8.78
CA TYR A 21 5.89 1.42 -7.64
C TYR A 21 4.72 1.20 -6.70
N TRP A 22 4.98 1.39 -5.42
CA TRP A 22 3.98 1.29 -4.36
C TRP A 22 3.92 2.59 -3.60
N LYS A 23 2.71 2.92 -3.15
CA LYS A 23 2.45 4.00 -2.21
C LYS A 23 1.61 3.43 -1.08
N VAL A 24 2.14 3.58 0.12
CA VAL A 24 1.38 3.35 1.34
C VAL A 24 0.98 4.70 1.89
N ARG A 25 -0.31 4.95 2.04
CA ARG A 25 -0.79 6.16 2.69
C ARG A 25 -1.45 5.81 4.01
N ASN A 26 -0.92 6.40 5.06
CA ASN A 26 -1.51 6.37 6.39
C ASN A 26 -1.22 7.74 7.03
N ILE A 27 -2.23 8.60 7.13
CA ILE A 27 -2.05 9.99 7.58
C ILE A 27 -3.05 10.41 8.66
N GLU A 28 -3.71 9.43 9.29
CA GLU A 28 -4.70 9.72 10.32
C GLU A 28 -4.06 10.15 11.64
N ALA A 29 -4.89 10.72 12.52
CA ALA A 29 -4.47 11.24 13.82
C ALA A 29 -3.61 10.23 14.62
N GLU A 30 -3.95 8.95 14.59
CA GLU A 30 -3.20 7.92 15.31
C GLU A 30 -1.83 7.61 14.65
N ALA A 31 -1.75 7.67 13.33
CA ALA A 31 -0.48 7.56 12.61
C ALA A 31 0.45 8.72 12.95
N ILE A 32 -0.10 9.94 12.93
CA ILE A 32 0.62 11.17 13.27
C ILE A 32 1.07 11.11 14.73
N ARG A 33 0.17 10.75 15.65
CA ARG A 33 0.46 10.65 17.09
C ARG A 33 1.59 9.65 17.39
N ARG A 34 1.69 8.57 16.59
CA ARG A 34 2.73 7.55 16.70
C ARG A 34 3.97 7.82 15.84
N ASN A 35 4.05 8.95 15.12
CA ASN A 35 5.10 9.23 14.10
C ASN A 35 5.28 8.07 13.10
N CYS A 36 4.16 7.48 12.68
CA CYS A 36 4.08 6.35 11.76
C CYS A 36 3.33 6.75 10.47
N GLU A 37 3.30 8.03 10.13
CA GLU A 37 2.70 8.51 8.90
C GLU A 37 3.43 7.94 7.68
N ARG A 38 2.65 7.63 6.64
CA ARG A 38 3.16 7.09 5.37
C ARG A 38 2.53 7.83 4.21
N GLY A 39 3.30 8.00 3.14
CA GLY A 39 2.82 8.66 1.92
C GLY A 39 3.82 8.73 0.77
N ALA A 40 5.07 8.32 0.99
CA ALA A 40 6.08 8.25 -0.05
C ALA A 40 5.74 7.17 -1.09
N ILE A 41 6.19 7.39 -2.31
CA ILE A 41 6.18 6.41 -3.40
C ILE A 41 7.58 5.79 -3.46
N PHE A 42 7.66 4.47 -3.56
CA PHE A 42 8.93 3.76 -3.65
C PHE A 42 8.84 2.65 -4.70
N SER A 43 9.98 2.32 -5.31
CA SER A 43 10.06 1.22 -6.26
C SER A 43 9.93 -0.13 -5.53
N GLY A 44 9.32 -1.10 -6.19
CA GLY A 44 9.11 -2.42 -5.62
C GLY A 44 8.96 -3.49 -6.68
N LYS A 45 8.58 -4.68 -6.22
CA LYS A 45 8.27 -5.83 -7.08
C LYS A 45 6.76 -6.02 -7.14
N ILE A 46 6.33 -7.13 -7.73
CA ILE A 46 4.91 -7.54 -7.80
C ILE A 46 4.23 -7.79 -6.44
N LYS A 47 5.00 -7.90 -5.35
CA LYS A 47 4.48 -8.12 -3.99
C LYS A 47 5.00 -7.04 -3.04
N TYR A 48 4.13 -6.58 -2.16
CA TYR A 48 4.43 -5.66 -1.08
C TYR A 48 3.81 -6.14 0.23
N HIS A 49 4.52 -5.97 1.34
CA HIS A 49 4.05 -6.34 2.66
C HIS A 49 3.84 -5.07 3.48
N GLU A 50 2.65 -4.92 4.04
CA GLU A 50 2.28 -3.77 4.86
C GLU A 50 1.85 -4.23 6.25
N ASP A 51 2.36 -3.58 7.29
CA ASP A 51 1.89 -3.74 8.66
C ASP A 51 0.91 -2.62 9.02
N SER A 52 -0.31 -3.02 9.39
CA SER A 52 -1.30 -2.10 9.96
C SER A 52 -1.57 -2.48 11.41
N GLN A 53 -1.28 -1.56 12.33
CA GLN A 53 -1.38 -1.80 13.78
C GLN A 53 -2.54 -1.05 14.45
N PHE A 54 -3.15 -0.09 13.76
CA PHE A 54 -4.17 0.78 14.32
C PHE A 54 -5.13 1.28 13.24
N LYS A 55 -6.32 1.72 13.65
CA LYS A 55 -7.37 2.26 12.79
C LYS A 55 -6.96 3.56 12.09
N GLY A 56 -7.28 3.69 10.80
CA GLY A 56 -7.20 4.94 10.04
C GLY A 56 -7.51 4.76 8.56
N ASP A 57 -7.68 5.86 7.80
CA ASP A 57 -7.64 5.85 6.33
C ASP A 57 -6.24 5.40 5.88
N HIS A 58 -6.14 4.09 5.70
CA HIS A 58 -4.94 3.39 5.29
C HIS A 58 -5.24 2.70 3.96
N TYR A 59 -4.50 3.08 2.92
CA TYR A 59 -4.56 2.38 1.65
C TYR A 59 -3.18 2.11 1.08
N VAL A 60 -3.12 1.07 0.26
CA VAL A 60 -1.98 0.74 -0.58
C VAL A 60 -2.37 0.95 -2.04
N GLU A 61 -1.57 1.71 -2.76
CA GLU A 61 -1.74 2.00 -4.18
C GLU A 61 -0.52 1.49 -4.95
N CYS A 62 -0.76 0.85 -6.09
CA CYS A 62 0.27 0.30 -6.96
C CYS A 62 0.25 1.03 -8.30
N TYR A 63 1.42 1.25 -8.88
CA TYR A 63 1.58 1.85 -10.20
C TYR A 63 2.48 0.96 -11.06
N ALA A 64 2.08 0.74 -12.30
CA ALA A 64 2.95 0.23 -13.36
C ALA A 64 3.44 1.42 -14.18
N VAL A 65 4.76 1.54 -14.34
CA VAL A 65 5.41 2.67 -15.00
C VAL A 65 6.25 2.17 -16.17
N LEU A 66 6.04 2.77 -17.35
CA LEU A 66 6.80 2.52 -18.57
C LEU A 66 7.34 3.86 -19.04
N ASP A 67 8.66 3.98 -19.24
CA ASP A 67 9.32 5.20 -19.70
C ASP A 67 8.89 6.46 -18.92
N ASN A 68 8.95 6.39 -17.59
CA ASN A 68 8.49 7.44 -16.67
C ASN A 68 7.00 7.82 -16.77
N THR A 69 6.19 7.01 -17.47
CA THR A 69 4.74 7.21 -17.63
C THR A 69 3.96 6.14 -16.89
N VAL A 70 2.99 6.52 -16.07
CA VAL A 70 2.08 5.57 -15.41
C VAL A 70 1.13 4.97 -16.44
N ILE A 71 1.23 3.66 -16.68
CA ILE A 71 0.40 2.93 -17.66
C ILE A 71 -0.73 2.12 -17.01
N ALA A 72 -0.62 1.80 -15.73
CA ALA A 72 -1.69 1.20 -14.95
C ALA A 72 -1.57 1.59 -13.48
N ARG A 73 -2.70 1.56 -12.78
CA ARG A 73 -2.79 1.90 -11.37
C ARG A 73 -3.96 1.21 -10.72
N ASP A 74 -3.79 0.75 -9.49
CA ASP A 74 -4.87 0.23 -8.67
C ASP A 74 -4.65 0.54 -7.19
N ARG A 75 -5.72 0.55 -6.39
CA ARG A 75 -5.69 0.88 -4.97
C ARG A 75 -6.59 -0.03 -4.16
N ILE A 76 -6.09 -0.47 -3.02
CA ILE A 76 -6.83 -1.28 -2.05
C ILE A 76 -6.73 -0.61 -0.68
N THR A 77 -7.87 -0.45 -0.01
CA THR A 77 -7.91 -0.05 1.41
C THR A 77 -7.41 -1.20 2.28
N VAL A 78 -6.52 -0.90 3.22
CA VAL A 78 -6.02 -1.92 4.15
C VAL A 78 -7.14 -2.30 5.13
N PRO A 79 -7.55 -3.57 5.19
CA PRO A 79 -8.52 -4.01 6.18
C PRO A 79 -7.87 -3.94 7.56
N ILE A 80 -8.52 -3.26 8.50
CA ILE A 80 -8.07 -3.18 9.89
C ILE A 80 -9.12 -3.90 10.72
N ASP A 81 -8.72 -5.00 11.36
CA ASP A 81 -9.54 -5.64 12.38
C ASP A 81 -9.34 -4.90 13.71
N PRO A 82 -10.34 -4.15 14.20
CA PRO A 82 -10.22 -3.46 15.47
C PRO A 82 -9.92 -4.43 16.62
N LEU A 83 -10.46 -5.66 16.60
CA LEU A 83 -10.33 -6.66 17.68
C LEU A 83 -8.91 -7.22 17.82
N CYS A 84 -8.13 -7.21 16.74
CA CYS A 84 -6.75 -7.71 16.73
C CYS A 84 -5.70 -6.57 16.66
N GLY A 85 -6.15 -5.31 16.63
CA GLY A 85 -5.31 -4.12 16.59
C GLY A 85 -4.79 -3.70 17.96
N LYS A 86 -3.80 -2.78 17.99
CA LYS A 86 -3.39 -2.08 19.21
C LYS A 86 -4.33 -0.91 19.55
N ASP A 87 -5.59 -0.99 19.14
CA ASP A 87 -6.60 0.04 19.38
C ASP A 87 -7.13 -0.03 20.82
N PHE A 88 -6.93 -1.15 21.52
CA PHE A 88 -7.44 -1.40 22.89
C PHE A 88 -6.38 -1.29 24.01
N ILE A 89 -5.21 -0.70 23.74
CA ILE A 89 -4.30 -0.37 24.85
C ILE A 89 -4.75 0.98 25.40
N GLU A 90 -5.74 0.94 26.30
CA GLU A 90 -6.05 2.03 27.25
C GLU A 90 -4.89 2.27 28.22
#